data_AF-A0A1M5TCE1-F1
#
_entry.id   AF-A0A1M5TCE1-F1
#
_cell.length_a   1.000
_cell.length_b   1.000
_cell.length_c   1.000
_cell.angle_alpha   90.00
_cell.angle_beta   90.00
_cell.angle_gamma   90.00
#
_symmetry.space_group_name_H-M   'P 1'
#
loop_
_entity.id
_entity.type
_entity.pdbx_description
1 polymer ?
#
loop_
_entity_poly.entity_id
_entity_poly.type
_entity_poly.pdbx_seq_one_letter_code
_entity_poly.pdbx_strand_id
1 'polypeptide(L)'
;MNNFFKKNDDINNDKNNNSNDGDNINNKSSNLIDMDEIESLIKMNKKTEDSKSNTEDTTSKESGRNTSRKSSQRESGQSEKSKQHRAKMRRSKVRRRRLTITAILILLIFLIVKLISLISGGNKDSSNIPSLATWYYGEMLREQKGDFSSSITAPKTAYDKLMLPFSKATGIDKKIMPGTNHLVSASSYAYDTKKIRQYIRGEVEYTGGEKLVFLTFDDGPNTTITPKILNILNDNDVHATFFTVGKNITEGNYSVLRQTLMNGNSIAMHSFSHEYDLLYPDKTANTEKIIEEAQLTSGRLSKVFGDDFKSTVWRYPGGHLSWQGLNDADSKLQEMGIEWIDWNSLSGDSEKKSVRPTTTEEEVDYIIKSLNQNLHSDVAVVLMHDASNKQLTVDSLQQVINYFKENNYKFCILK
;
A
#
# COMPACT_ATOMS: atom_id res chain seq x y z
N MET A 1 -11.34 -49.40 52.79
CA MET A 1 -9.90 -49.31 52.47
C MET A 1 -9.63 -47.84 52.18
N ASN A 2 -9.22 -47.07 53.19
CA ASN A 2 -7.84 -46.79 53.64
C ASN A 2 -7.27 -45.60 52.83
N ASN A 3 -7.09 -44.39 53.39
CA ASN A 3 -6.09 -43.92 54.39
C ASN A 3 -4.67 -43.83 53.78
N PHE A 4 -3.78 -42.86 54.04
CA PHE A 4 -3.68 -41.58 54.81
C PHE A 4 -2.45 -40.80 54.21
N PHE A 5 -2.00 -39.56 54.51
CA PHE A 5 -2.25 -38.35 55.34
C PHE A 5 -1.81 -37.14 54.44
N LYS A 6 -2.14 -35.83 54.54
CA LYS A 6 -2.75 -34.87 55.50
C LYS A 6 -1.85 -34.29 56.62
N LYS A 7 -1.75 -32.94 56.67
CA LYS A 7 -1.08 -32.02 57.67
C LYS A 7 0.41 -31.68 57.41
N ASN A 8 0.97 -30.50 57.75
CA ASN A 8 0.39 -29.25 58.30
C ASN A 8 1.28 -27.99 58.06
N ASP A 9 0.63 -26.83 57.87
CA ASP A 9 0.71 -25.51 58.55
C ASP A 9 2.03 -24.87 59.09
N ASP A 10 2.04 -23.52 59.00
CA ASP A 10 2.52 -22.50 59.96
C ASP A 10 3.90 -21.74 59.90
N ILE A 11 3.76 -20.42 59.67
CA ILE A 11 4.33 -19.26 60.43
C ILE A 11 5.86 -18.96 60.40
N ASN A 12 6.23 -17.91 59.64
CA ASN A 12 6.82 -16.62 60.06
C ASN A 12 7.11 -15.79 58.78
N ASN A 13 6.81 -14.49 58.59
CA ASN A 13 6.81 -13.29 59.45
C ASN A 13 8.22 -12.74 59.77
N ASP A 14 8.69 -11.77 58.99
CA ASP A 14 9.49 -10.66 59.51
C ASP A 14 9.36 -9.38 58.66
N LYS A 15 9.85 -8.25 59.18
CA LYS A 15 9.74 -6.88 58.63
C LYS A 15 11.11 -6.24 58.39
N ASN A 16 11.08 -4.96 57.98
CA ASN A 16 12.18 -3.99 57.91
C ASN A 16 13.06 -4.07 56.65
N ASN A 17 13.67 -3.00 56.16
CA ASN A 17 13.34 -1.56 56.18
C ASN A 17 14.31 -0.85 55.20
N ASN A 18 13.94 0.36 54.76
CA ASN A 18 14.87 1.41 54.28
C ASN A 18 15.68 1.10 52.99
N SER A 19 16.27 2.08 52.30
CA SER A 19 15.88 3.49 52.10
C SER A 19 16.78 4.13 51.03
N ASN A 20 16.20 5.06 50.25
CA ASN A 20 16.88 6.22 49.65
C ASN A 20 17.97 6.01 48.57
N ASP A 21 18.17 7.11 47.84
CA ASP A 21 19.33 7.56 47.03
C ASP A 21 19.91 6.56 45.99
N GLY A 22 20.01 6.85 44.69
CA GLY A 22 19.70 8.06 43.94
C GLY A 22 20.94 8.88 43.59
N ASP A 23 21.53 8.65 42.40
CA ASP A 23 22.34 9.68 41.73
C ASP A 23 22.43 9.47 40.20
N ASN A 24 22.86 10.51 39.50
CA ASN A 24 23.09 10.54 38.05
C ASN A 24 24.41 9.86 37.63
N ILE A 25 24.48 9.39 36.39
CA ILE A 25 25.66 9.60 35.50
C ILE A 25 25.28 9.32 34.05
N ASN A 26 25.65 10.24 33.15
CA ASN A 26 25.60 10.01 31.71
C ASN A 26 26.79 9.17 31.26
N ASN A 27 26.61 8.30 30.27
CA ASN A 27 27.67 8.17 29.25
C ASN A 27 27.16 7.71 27.88
N LYS A 28 27.82 8.21 26.84
CA LYS A 28 27.63 7.80 25.44
C LYS A 28 28.74 6.82 25.06
N SER A 29 28.43 5.84 24.21
CA SER A 29 29.41 5.24 23.32
C SER A 29 28.79 5.00 21.95
N SER A 30 29.23 5.76 20.95
CA SER A 30 28.85 5.60 19.55
C SER A 30 29.84 4.69 18.84
N ASN A 31 29.38 3.56 18.30
CA ASN A 31 30.19 2.74 17.41
C ASN A 31 30.29 3.44 16.04
N LEU A 32 31.37 4.19 15.84
CA LEU A 32 31.83 4.61 14.51
C LEU A 32 32.66 3.47 13.91
N ILE A 33 32.37 3.13 12.65
CA ILE A 33 33.15 2.16 11.88
C ILE A 33 34.39 2.87 11.32
N ASP A 34 35.54 2.20 11.39
CA ASP A 34 36.80 2.72 10.89
C ASP A 34 36.83 2.75 9.35
N MET A 35 37.27 3.87 8.77
CA MET A 35 37.38 4.06 7.32
C MET A 35 38.64 3.42 6.74
N ASP A 36 39.71 3.26 7.53
CA ASP A 36 40.98 2.70 7.04
C ASP A 36 40.85 1.18 6.74
N GLU A 37 39.94 0.48 7.44
CA GLU A 37 39.63 -0.93 7.17
C GLU A 37 38.96 -1.11 5.78
N ILE A 38 38.10 -0.17 5.38
CA ILE A 38 37.38 -0.17 4.10
C ILE A 38 38.35 0.07 2.92
N GLU A 39 39.31 0.99 3.06
CA GLU A 39 40.35 1.24 2.05
C GLU A 39 41.22 0.00 1.78
N SER A 40 41.45 -0.85 2.78
CA SER A 40 42.26 -2.06 2.65
C SER A 40 41.62 -3.10 1.70
N LEU A 41 40.31 -3.32 1.84
CA LEU A 41 39.54 -4.29 1.07
C LEU A 41 39.42 -3.88 -0.40
N ILE A 42 39.26 -2.58 -0.68
CA ILE A 42 39.20 -2.03 -2.04
C ILE A 42 40.53 -2.21 -2.80
N LYS A 43 41.68 -2.25 -2.09
CA LYS A 43 43.00 -2.47 -2.70
C LYS A 43 43.27 -3.94 -3.07
N MET A 44 42.67 -4.92 -2.39
CA MET A 44 42.85 -6.35 -2.76
C MET A 44 42.12 -6.73 -4.06
N ASN A 45 40.90 -6.22 -4.27
CA ASN A 45 40.03 -6.63 -5.39
C ASN A 45 40.44 -6.08 -6.78
N LYS A 46 41.62 -5.43 -6.90
CA LYS A 46 42.15 -4.86 -8.16
C LYS A 46 43.34 -5.61 -8.75
N LYS A 47 43.63 -6.84 -8.29
CA LYS A 47 44.86 -7.57 -8.66
C LYS A 47 44.66 -8.96 -9.27
N THR A 48 43.45 -9.26 -9.76
CA THR A 48 43.02 -10.62 -10.15
C THR A 48 42.49 -10.77 -11.59
N GLU A 49 42.46 -9.71 -12.41
CA GLU A 49 42.10 -9.81 -13.84
C GLU A 49 43.31 -9.89 -14.80
N ASP A 50 44.47 -9.31 -14.44
CA ASP A 50 45.67 -9.23 -15.30
C ASP A 50 46.59 -10.48 -15.21
N SER A 51 46.07 -11.69 -15.42
CA SER A 51 46.91 -12.85 -15.79
C SER A 51 46.14 -14.04 -16.37
N LYS A 52 46.15 -14.20 -17.71
CA LYS A 52 46.08 -15.50 -18.42
C LYS A 52 46.29 -15.36 -19.93
N SER A 53 47.54 -15.53 -20.38
CA SER A 53 47.87 -15.81 -21.79
C SER A 53 49.20 -16.57 -21.89
N ASN A 54 49.33 -17.37 -22.95
CA ASN A 54 50.51 -18.10 -23.42
C ASN A 54 51.01 -19.33 -22.61
N THR A 55 50.79 -20.52 -23.20
CA THR A 55 51.81 -21.50 -23.65
C THR A 55 51.17 -22.29 -24.80
N GLU A 56 51.73 -22.25 -26.02
CA GLU A 56 52.46 -23.37 -26.70
C GLU A 56 51.56 -24.53 -27.20
N ASP A 57 51.87 -25.26 -28.27
CA ASP A 57 52.57 -25.00 -29.54
C ASP A 57 52.18 -26.14 -30.53
N THR A 58 52.56 -26.06 -31.81
CA THR A 58 52.97 -27.13 -32.75
C THR A 58 52.47 -26.93 -34.20
N THR A 59 53.43 -26.61 -35.08
CA THR A 59 53.59 -27.05 -36.49
C THR A 59 52.35 -27.43 -37.32
N SER A 60 52.19 -26.90 -38.54
CA SER A 60 53.07 -27.33 -39.64
C SER A 60 52.97 -26.47 -40.92
N LYS A 61 53.95 -26.70 -41.81
CA LYS A 61 54.05 -26.42 -43.27
C LYS A 61 52.80 -25.78 -43.92
N GLU A 62 52.93 -24.76 -44.79
CA GLU A 62 53.55 -24.97 -46.11
C GLU A 62 54.19 -23.71 -46.76
N SER A 63 54.59 -23.81 -48.03
CA SER A 63 55.50 -22.88 -48.71
C SER A 63 54.84 -21.99 -49.78
N GLY A 64 55.46 -20.85 -50.11
CA GLY A 64 55.37 -20.28 -51.45
C GLY A 64 54.91 -18.82 -51.59
N ARG A 65 55.67 -18.07 -52.40
CA ARG A 65 55.27 -16.87 -53.18
C ARG A 65 54.38 -15.81 -52.47
N ASN A 66 55.00 -14.78 -51.87
CA ASN A 66 54.31 -13.48 -51.70
C ASN A 66 55.21 -12.24 -51.61
N THR A 67 55.81 -11.84 -52.73
CA THR A 67 56.45 -10.51 -52.90
C THR A 67 55.53 -9.46 -53.55
N SER A 68 54.37 -9.85 -54.12
CA SER A 68 53.47 -8.96 -54.87
C SER A 68 52.24 -8.45 -54.09
N ARG A 69 51.76 -9.15 -53.04
CA ARG A 69 50.57 -8.69 -52.27
C ARG A 69 50.83 -7.55 -51.26
N LYS A 70 52.09 -7.23 -50.94
CA LYS A 70 52.44 -6.30 -49.84
C LYS A 70 52.23 -4.81 -50.16
N SER A 71 52.06 -4.44 -51.43
CA SER A 71 51.68 -3.08 -51.88
C SER A 71 50.17 -2.86 -51.80
N SER A 72 49.38 -3.68 -52.51
CA SER A 72 47.92 -3.50 -52.63
C SER A 72 47.18 -3.60 -51.29
N GLN A 73 47.66 -4.42 -50.34
CA GLN A 73 47.11 -4.46 -48.98
C GLN A 73 47.42 -3.21 -48.12
N ARG A 74 48.45 -2.42 -48.46
CA ARG A 74 48.73 -1.14 -47.78
C ARG A 74 47.83 -0.02 -48.31
N GLU A 75 47.60 0.03 -49.61
CA GLU A 75 46.72 1.01 -50.24
C GLU A 75 45.23 0.80 -49.87
N SER A 76 44.77 -0.46 -49.83
CA SER A 76 43.40 -0.76 -49.37
C SER A 76 43.17 -0.34 -47.92
N GLY A 77 44.11 -0.67 -47.01
CA GLY A 77 44.05 -0.29 -45.60
C GLY A 77 44.08 1.22 -45.36
N GLN A 78 44.81 2.00 -46.17
CA GLN A 78 44.75 3.46 -46.13
C GLN A 78 43.42 3.99 -46.69
N SER A 79 42.92 3.42 -47.79
CA SER A 79 41.62 3.75 -48.38
C SER A 79 40.48 3.58 -47.35
N GLU A 80 40.43 2.44 -46.66
CA GLU A 80 39.41 2.17 -45.64
C GLU A 80 39.52 3.07 -44.41
N LYS A 81 40.73 3.30 -43.88
CA LYS A 81 40.92 4.27 -42.78
C LYS A 81 40.47 5.67 -43.17
N SER A 82 40.70 6.09 -44.42
CA SER A 82 40.18 7.37 -44.94
C SER A 82 38.65 7.40 -45.03
N LYS A 83 38.01 6.30 -45.47
CA LYS A 83 36.55 6.15 -45.55
C LYS A 83 35.91 6.17 -44.16
N GLN A 84 36.48 5.43 -43.19
CA GLN A 84 36.02 5.44 -41.80
C GLN A 84 36.17 6.81 -41.15
N HIS A 85 37.29 7.52 -41.37
CA HIS A 85 37.48 8.88 -40.84
C HIS A 85 36.46 9.86 -41.45
N ARG A 86 36.25 9.82 -42.78
CA ARG A 86 35.20 10.61 -43.46
C ARG A 86 33.80 10.26 -42.96
N ALA A 87 33.51 8.99 -42.64
CA ALA A 87 32.24 8.57 -42.05
C ALA A 87 32.07 9.08 -40.61
N LYS A 88 33.11 9.03 -39.77
CA LYS A 88 33.11 9.58 -38.39
C LYS A 88 32.90 11.10 -38.41
N MET A 89 33.52 11.80 -39.35
CA MET A 89 33.31 13.25 -39.60
C MET A 89 31.91 13.57 -40.16
N ARG A 90 31.33 12.73 -41.02
CA ARG A 90 29.92 12.88 -41.43
C ARG A 90 28.98 12.67 -40.23
N ARG A 91 29.19 11.64 -39.41
CA ARG A 91 28.40 11.37 -38.20
C ARG A 91 28.51 12.52 -37.18
N SER A 92 29.69 13.12 -36.98
CA SER A 92 29.85 14.27 -36.08
C SER A 92 29.17 15.54 -36.62
N LYS A 93 29.26 15.83 -37.93
CA LYS A 93 28.50 16.93 -38.57
C LYS A 93 26.99 16.70 -38.50
N VAL A 94 26.50 15.47 -38.67
CA VAL A 94 25.07 15.14 -38.48
C VAL A 94 24.65 15.28 -37.01
N ARG A 95 25.46 14.85 -36.03
CA ARG A 95 25.16 15.05 -34.60
C ARG A 95 25.11 16.54 -34.23
N ARG A 96 26.06 17.35 -34.71
CA ARG A 96 26.03 18.82 -34.51
C ARG A 96 24.82 19.45 -35.19
N ARG A 97 24.49 19.08 -36.43
CA ARG A 97 23.27 19.55 -37.12
C ARG A 97 21.99 19.16 -36.39
N ARG A 98 21.89 17.93 -35.87
CA ARG A 98 20.77 17.50 -35.03
C ARG A 98 20.68 18.36 -33.77
N LEU A 99 21.78 18.56 -33.03
CA LEU A 99 21.80 19.42 -31.84
C LEU A 99 21.38 20.86 -32.13
N THR A 100 21.83 21.46 -33.24
CA THR A 100 21.37 22.81 -33.64
C THR A 100 19.91 22.82 -34.07
N ILE A 101 19.42 21.78 -34.74
CA ILE A 101 17.99 21.67 -35.11
C ILE A 101 17.14 21.47 -33.86
N THR A 102 17.57 20.67 -32.89
CA THR A 102 16.90 20.51 -31.58
C THR A 102 16.90 21.82 -30.79
N ALA A 103 18.00 22.57 -30.77
CA ALA A 103 18.05 23.89 -30.13
C ALA A 103 17.12 24.92 -30.82
N ILE A 104 17.09 24.92 -32.16
CA ILE A 104 16.17 25.77 -32.94
C ILE A 104 14.71 25.34 -32.72
N LEU A 105 14.42 24.05 -32.62
CA LEU A 105 13.08 23.53 -32.29
C LEU A 105 12.67 23.91 -30.86
N ILE A 106 13.56 23.82 -29.87
CA ILE A 106 13.29 24.27 -28.50
C ILE A 106 13.04 25.78 -28.46
N LEU A 107 13.82 26.57 -29.20
CA LEU A 107 13.60 28.02 -29.33
C LEU A 107 12.27 28.34 -30.03
N LEU A 108 11.91 27.61 -31.08
CA LEU A 108 10.61 27.72 -31.76
C LEU A 108 9.46 27.33 -30.84
N ILE A 109 9.57 26.23 -30.08
CA ILE A 109 8.58 25.81 -29.09
C ILE A 109 8.42 26.89 -28.01
N PHE A 110 9.52 27.47 -27.51
CA PHE A 110 9.47 28.55 -26.52
C PHE A 110 8.82 29.83 -27.08
N LEU A 111 9.13 30.19 -28.34
CA LEU A 111 8.48 31.30 -29.04
C LEU A 111 6.99 31.03 -29.31
N ILE A 112 6.63 29.80 -29.68
CA ILE A 112 5.24 29.37 -29.88
C ILE A 112 4.47 29.39 -28.56
N VAL A 113 5.03 28.89 -27.46
CA VAL A 113 4.43 28.98 -26.12
C VAL A 113 4.25 30.44 -25.70
N LYS A 114 5.24 31.31 -25.95
CA LYS A 114 5.12 32.75 -25.65
C LYS A 114 4.09 33.45 -26.56
N LEU A 115 3.96 33.03 -27.81
CA LEU A 115 2.96 33.54 -28.75
C LEU A 115 1.54 33.07 -28.37
N ILE A 116 1.36 31.80 -28.00
CA ILE A 116 0.11 31.26 -27.45
C ILE A 116 -0.24 32.02 -26.15
N SER A 117 0.72 32.25 -25.25
CA SER A 117 0.51 33.06 -24.05
C SER A 117 0.16 34.53 -24.31
N LEU A 118 0.33 35.04 -25.54
CA LEU A 118 -0.10 36.38 -25.97
C LEU A 118 -1.42 36.35 -26.76
N ILE A 119 -1.76 35.22 -27.39
CA ILE A 119 -2.99 35.02 -28.17
C ILE A 119 -4.15 34.50 -27.28
N SER A 120 -3.85 33.73 -26.23
CA SER A 120 -4.82 33.21 -25.25
C SER A 120 -5.35 34.28 -24.26
N GLY A 121 -5.48 35.53 -24.72
CA GLY A 121 -6.43 36.50 -24.16
C GLY A 121 -7.86 36.14 -24.58
N GLY A 122 -8.31 34.94 -24.20
CA GLY A 122 -9.55 34.32 -24.67
C GLY A 122 -9.63 32.89 -24.15
N ASN A 123 -10.84 32.42 -23.85
CA ASN A 123 -11.03 31.27 -22.96
C ASN A 123 -11.26 29.93 -23.71
N LYS A 124 -10.89 28.84 -23.04
CA LYS A 124 -11.21 27.41 -23.27
C LYS A 124 -10.50 26.62 -24.39
N ASP A 125 -9.84 25.56 -23.92
CA ASP A 125 -9.81 24.18 -24.42
C ASP A 125 -9.21 23.89 -25.83
N SER A 126 -8.30 22.93 -26.02
CA SER A 126 -7.94 21.77 -25.17
C SER A 126 -6.49 21.26 -25.42
N SER A 127 -6.12 20.15 -24.76
CA SER A 127 -4.91 19.34 -24.94
C SER A 127 -3.59 19.84 -24.30
N ASN A 128 -3.42 19.53 -23.02
CA ASN A 128 -2.17 19.00 -22.45
C ASN A 128 -2.51 18.31 -21.11
N ILE A 129 -2.11 17.06 -20.91
CA ILE A 129 -2.33 16.34 -19.66
C ILE A 129 -1.28 16.84 -18.64
N PRO A 130 -1.68 17.48 -17.53
CA PRO A 130 -0.72 17.89 -16.50
C PRO A 130 -0.20 16.67 -15.74
N SER A 131 1.05 16.71 -15.27
CA SER A 131 1.48 15.75 -14.24
C SER A 131 0.65 15.93 -12.97
N LEU A 132 0.46 14.87 -12.17
CA LEU A 132 -0.42 14.90 -11.00
C LEU A 132 -0.05 16.02 -10.01
N ALA A 133 1.24 16.28 -9.83
CA ALA A 133 1.74 17.41 -9.05
C ALA A 133 1.37 18.78 -9.66
N THR A 134 1.45 18.93 -11.00
CA THR A 134 1.03 20.16 -11.69
C THR A 134 -0.47 20.41 -11.55
N TRP A 135 -1.31 19.36 -11.56
CA TRP A 135 -2.74 19.47 -11.28
C TRP A 135 -3.01 19.91 -9.84
N TYR A 136 -2.35 19.27 -8.86
CA TYR A 136 -2.50 19.60 -7.43
C TYR A 136 -2.04 21.02 -7.07
N TYR A 137 -0.88 21.45 -7.58
CA TYR A 137 -0.44 22.86 -7.47
C TYR A 137 -1.37 23.82 -8.21
N GLY A 138 -1.99 23.38 -9.32
CA GLY A 138 -3.00 24.15 -10.04
C GLY A 138 -4.22 24.46 -9.16
N GLU A 139 -4.75 23.47 -8.44
CA GLU A 139 -5.89 23.68 -7.54
C GLU A 139 -5.51 24.55 -6.33
N MET A 140 -4.38 24.33 -5.67
CA MET A 140 -3.91 25.21 -4.58
C MET A 140 -3.78 26.68 -5.02
N LEU A 141 -3.29 26.93 -6.23
CA LEU A 141 -3.14 28.28 -6.78
C LEU A 141 -4.46 28.89 -7.29
N ARG A 142 -5.51 28.11 -7.50
CA ARG A 142 -6.87 28.59 -7.75
C ARG A 142 -7.54 28.97 -6.42
N GLU A 143 -7.39 28.12 -5.41
CA GLU A 143 -7.90 28.33 -4.04
C GLU A 143 -7.31 29.62 -3.43
N GLN A 144 -5.99 29.86 -3.56
CA GLN A 144 -5.36 31.11 -3.12
C GLN A 144 -5.79 32.38 -3.88
N LYS A 145 -6.32 32.25 -5.10
CA LYS A 145 -6.67 33.42 -5.94
C LYS A 145 -8.10 33.91 -5.78
N GLY A 146 -8.96 33.15 -5.10
CA GLY A 146 -10.37 33.53 -4.87
C GLY A 146 -11.24 33.63 -6.11
N ASP A 147 -10.73 33.22 -7.28
CA ASP A 147 -11.39 33.37 -8.59
C ASP A 147 -12.40 32.24 -8.86
N PHE A 148 -13.34 32.07 -7.93
CA PHE A 148 -14.54 31.27 -8.11
C PHE A 148 -15.72 32.21 -8.33
N SER A 149 -16.38 32.12 -9.49
CA SER A 149 -17.52 33.00 -9.83
C SER A 149 -18.59 32.95 -8.74
N SER A 150 -18.80 34.06 -8.05
CA SER A 150 -19.73 34.22 -6.92
C SER A 150 -21.21 34.23 -7.33
N SER A 151 -21.53 33.59 -8.46
CA SER A 151 -22.85 33.52 -9.11
C SER A 151 -23.53 32.15 -8.97
N ILE A 152 -22.93 31.22 -8.23
CA ILE A 152 -23.68 30.11 -7.61
C ILE A 152 -23.81 30.48 -6.14
N THR A 153 -25.03 30.82 -5.71
CA THR A 153 -25.35 30.98 -4.29
C THR A 153 -24.96 29.72 -3.54
N ALA A 154 -24.10 29.84 -2.52
CA ALA A 154 -23.68 28.72 -1.68
C ALA A 154 -24.92 27.92 -1.25
N PRO A 155 -25.07 26.66 -1.70
CA PRO A 155 -26.34 25.97 -1.57
C PRO A 155 -26.57 25.60 -0.11
N LYS A 156 -27.60 26.21 0.50
CA LYS A 156 -28.17 25.82 1.81
C LYS A 156 -28.78 24.43 1.65
N THR A 157 -27.93 23.42 1.70
CA THR A 157 -28.21 22.08 1.21
C THR A 157 -29.08 21.30 2.18
N ALA A 158 -29.66 20.19 1.69
CA ALA A 158 -30.27 19.19 2.56
C ALA A 158 -29.27 18.62 3.59
N TYR A 159 -27.97 18.67 3.27
CA TYR A 159 -26.84 18.29 4.13
C TYR A 159 -26.84 19.00 5.49
N ASP A 160 -26.91 20.34 5.52
CA ASP A 160 -26.96 21.13 6.76
C ASP A 160 -28.20 20.76 7.59
N LYS A 161 -29.34 20.57 6.90
CA LYS A 161 -30.61 20.14 7.51
C LYS A 161 -30.61 18.70 8.02
N LEU A 162 -29.70 17.85 7.55
CA LEU A 162 -29.55 16.46 7.99
C LEU A 162 -28.63 16.37 9.22
N MET A 163 -27.55 17.15 9.24
CA MET A 163 -26.56 17.13 10.31
C MET A 163 -27.00 17.90 11.57
N LEU A 164 -27.74 19.01 11.43
CA LEU A 164 -28.20 19.82 12.56
C LEU A 164 -29.15 19.10 13.56
N PRO A 165 -30.11 18.26 13.12
CA PRO A 165 -30.88 17.41 14.03
C PRO A 165 -30.02 16.27 14.61
N PHE A 166 -29.22 15.61 13.77
CA PHE A 166 -28.47 14.40 14.14
C PHE A 166 -27.45 14.67 15.26
N SER A 167 -26.69 15.76 15.13
CA SER A 167 -25.73 16.25 16.13
C SER A 167 -26.36 16.72 17.45
N LYS A 168 -27.65 17.10 17.45
CA LYS A 168 -28.40 17.47 18.66
C LYS A 168 -29.14 16.30 19.31
N ALA A 169 -29.36 15.20 18.60
CA ALA A 169 -30.19 14.09 19.06
C ALA A 169 -29.42 12.93 19.72
N THR A 170 -28.11 12.80 19.47
CA THR A 170 -27.32 11.57 19.75
C THR A 170 -26.15 11.80 20.71
N GLY A 171 -26.31 12.73 21.66
CA GLY A 171 -25.21 13.22 22.50
C GLY A 171 -24.33 12.12 23.11
N ILE A 172 -23.04 12.13 22.72
CA ILE A 172 -21.91 11.24 23.07
C ILE A 172 -21.63 10.09 22.07
N ASP A 173 -22.61 9.32 21.59
CA ASP A 173 -22.33 8.00 20.99
C ASP A 173 -21.71 7.98 19.57
N LYS A 174 -21.75 9.08 18.82
CA LYS A 174 -21.28 9.13 17.42
C LYS A 174 -20.09 10.06 17.17
N LYS A 175 -19.15 10.13 18.13
CA LYS A 175 -17.83 10.74 17.91
C LYS A 175 -16.83 9.74 17.33
N ILE A 176 -15.98 10.18 16.40
CA ILE A 176 -14.75 9.48 15.99
C ILE A 176 -13.80 9.39 17.19
N MET A 177 -13.16 8.24 17.38
CA MET A 177 -12.11 8.08 18.39
C MET A 177 -10.80 8.72 17.87
N PRO A 178 -10.28 9.81 18.48
CA PRO A 178 -9.22 10.62 17.89
C PRO A 178 -7.94 9.83 17.56
N GLY A 179 -7.43 10.03 16.35
CA GLY A 179 -6.22 9.36 15.86
C GLY A 179 -6.44 7.89 15.45
N THR A 180 -7.69 7.46 15.26
CA THR A 180 -8.04 6.09 14.88
C THR A 180 -9.10 6.04 13.76
N ASN A 181 -9.48 4.82 13.37
CA ASN A 181 -10.28 4.50 12.19
C ASN A 181 -11.76 4.15 12.48
N HIS A 182 -12.22 4.33 13.72
CA HIS A 182 -13.54 3.88 14.22
C HIS A 182 -14.19 4.92 15.15
N LEU A 183 -15.44 4.67 15.57
CA LEU A 183 -16.14 5.51 16.56
C LEU A 183 -15.77 5.14 17.99
N VAL A 184 -15.92 6.08 18.93
CA VAL A 184 -15.72 5.86 20.37
C VAL A 184 -16.58 4.69 20.89
N SER A 185 -17.83 4.61 20.45
CA SER A 185 -18.77 3.52 20.76
C SER A 185 -18.33 2.15 20.23
N ALA A 186 -17.51 2.11 19.17
CA ALA A 186 -16.98 0.88 18.59
C ALA A 186 -15.69 0.38 19.26
N SER A 187 -15.09 1.15 20.19
CA SER A 187 -13.81 0.81 20.81
C SER A 187 -13.82 -0.48 21.65
N SER A 188 -15.00 -0.98 22.04
CA SER A 188 -15.20 -2.23 22.79
C SER A 188 -15.05 -3.50 21.96
N TYR A 189 -15.18 -3.41 20.62
CA TYR A 189 -15.00 -4.50 19.67
C TYR A 189 -13.95 -4.19 18.58
N ALA A 190 -13.16 -3.13 18.77
CA ALA A 190 -12.04 -2.78 17.91
C ALA A 190 -10.73 -3.38 18.44
N TYR A 191 -10.09 -4.28 17.69
CA TYR A 191 -8.89 -5.01 18.10
C TYR A 191 -7.64 -4.55 17.35
N ASP A 192 -6.51 -4.61 18.07
CA ASP A 192 -5.17 -4.31 17.55
C ASP A 192 -4.80 -5.23 16.39
N THR A 193 -4.62 -4.64 15.20
CA THR A 193 -4.37 -5.35 13.93
C THR A 193 -3.12 -6.22 13.98
N LYS A 194 -2.07 -5.78 14.68
CA LYS A 194 -0.80 -6.52 14.82
C LYS A 194 -0.99 -7.80 15.62
N LYS A 195 -1.76 -7.76 16.70
CA LYS A 195 -2.12 -8.96 17.48
C LYS A 195 -2.99 -9.92 16.69
N ILE A 196 -4.00 -9.42 15.97
CA ILE A 196 -4.84 -10.29 15.12
C ILE A 196 -3.99 -10.95 14.01
N ARG A 197 -3.08 -10.20 13.38
CA ARG A 197 -2.09 -10.73 12.42
C ARG A 197 -1.24 -11.85 13.05
N GLN A 198 -0.74 -11.67 14.27
CA GLN A 198 0.06 -12.68 14.97
C GLN A 198 -0.74 -13.96 15.26
N TYR A 199 -2.00 -13.84 15.71
CA TYR A 199 -2.87 -15.00 15.98
C TYR A 199 -3.16 -15.80 14.70
N ILE A 200 -3.62 -15.15 13.62
CA ILE A 200 -3.97 -15.86 12.38
C ILE A 200 -2.77 -16.47 11.64
N ARG A 201 -1.55 -16.07 12.00
CA ARG A 201 -0.28 -16.63 11.48
C ARG A 201 0.35 -17.67 12.40
N GLY A 202 -0.24 -17.94 13.57
CA GLY A 202 0.32 -18.87 14.57
C GLY A 202 1.61 -18.37 15.24
N GLU A 203 1.90 -17.06 15.17
CA GLU A 203 3.08 -16.44 15.79
C GLU A 203 2.89 -16.26 17.31
N VAL A 204 1.63 -16.20 17.77
CA VAL A 204 1.22 -16.16 19.18
C VAL A 204 -0.05 -17.01 19.32
N GLU A 205 -0.15 -17.80 20.39
CA GLU A 205 -1.36 -18.58 20.71
C GLU A 205 -2.51 -17.63 21.12
N TYR A 206 -3.71 -17.85 20.57
CA TYR A 206 -4.90 -17.12 20.99
C TYR A 206 -5.56 -17.78 22.20
N THR A 207 -5.38 -17.18 23.39
CA THR A 207 -5.94 -17.70 24.65
C THR A 207 -7.20 -16.95 25.11
N GLY A 208 -7.96 -16.35 24.19
CA GLY A 208 -9.21 -15.66 24.52
C GLY A 208 -10.39 -16.63 24.64
N GLY A 209 -11.26 -16.42 25.62
CA GLY A 209 -12.42 -17.28 25.88
C GLY A 209 -13.63 -17.07 24.96
N GLU A 210 -13.52 -16.20 23.96
CA GLU A 210 -14.52 -15.91 22.94
C GLU A 210 -13.89 -16.16 21.56
N LYS A 211 -14.60 -16.77 20.61
CA LYS A 211 -14.12 -16.79 19.22
C LYS A 211 -14.32 -15.41 18.58
N LEU A 212 -13.40 -14.94 17.74
CA LEU A 212 -13.46 -13.62 17.10
C LEU A 212 -13.62 -13.76 15.58
N VAL A 213 -14.56 -13.02 14.99
CA VAL A 213 -14.68 -12.88 13.53
C VAL A 213 -14.54 -11.42 13.11
N PHE A 214 -13.64 -11.19 12.15
CA PHE A 214 -13.45 -9.92 11.46
C PHE A 214 -13.95 -10.11 10.03
N LEU A 215 -15.16 -9.65 9.75
CA LEU A 215 -15.64 -9.52 8.36
C LEU A 215 -14.88 -8.37 7.72
N THR A 216 -14.26 -8.60 6.57
CA THR A 216 -13.46 -7.58 5.86
C THR A 216 -13.85 -7.49 4.39
N PHE A 217 -14.01 -6.26 3.89
CA PHE A 217 -14.45 -5.98 2.52
C PHE A 217 -13.43 -5.09 1.80
N ASP A 218 -12.84 -5.60 0.72
CA ASP A 218 -11.84 -4.91 -0.11
C ASP A 218 -12.48 -4.28 -1.38
N ASP A 219 -11.72 -3.43 -2.07
CA ASP A 219 -12.05 -2.65 -3.29
C ASP A 219 -12.99 -1.43 -3.14
N GLY A 220 -13.68 -1.24 -2.01
CA GLY A 220 -14.62 -0.14 -1.79
C GLY A 220 -14.03 1.29 -1.82
N PRO A 221 -14.87 2.34 -1.71
CA PRO A 221 -16.33 2.29 -1.57
C PRO A 221 -17.06 2.19 -2.92
N ASN A 222 -18.14 1.41 -2.97
CA ASN A 222 -19.03 1.28 -4.11
C ASN A 222 -20.43 1.83 -3.80
N THR A 223 -21.00 2.66 -4.68
CA THR A 223 -22.31 3.30 -4.43
C THR A 223 -23.52 2.36 -4.51
N THR A 224 -23.34 1.11 -4.91
CA THR A 224 -24.42 0.13 -5.15
C THR A 224 -24.31 -1.12 -4.27
N ILE A 225 -23.08 -1.56 -3.97
CA ILE A 225 -22.81 -2.79 -3.21
C ILE A 225 -22.56 -2.49 -1.72
N THR A 226 -21.68 -1.53 -1.39
CA THR A 226 -21.42 -1.15 0.02
C THR A 226 -22.70 -0.84 0.80
N PRO A 227 -23.68 -0.05 0.30
CA PRO A 227 -24.91 0.23 1.05
C PRO A 227 -25.75 -1.01 1.34
N LYS A 228 -25.74 -2.03 0.48
CA LYS A 228 -26.47 -3.30 0.74
C LYS A 228 -25.80 -4.09 1.86
N ILE A 229 -24.47 -4.17 1.84
CA ILE A 229 -23.67 -4.78 2.91
C ILE A 229 -23.92 -4.05 4.24
N LEU A 230 -23.87 -2.71 4.24
CA LEU A 230 -24.14 -1.91 5.44
C LEU A 230 -25.53 -2.11 6.03
N ASN A 231 -26.56 -2.33 5.19
CA ASN A 231 -27.90 -2.67 5.65
C ASN A 231 -27.91 -4.05 6.32
N ILE A 232 -27.38 -5.09 5.66
CA ILE A 232 -27.34 -6.46 6.21
C ILE A 232 -26.55 -6.52 7.53
N LEU A 233 -25.42 -5.82 7.63
CA LEU A 233 -24.64 -5.71 8.87
C LEU A 233 -25.45 -5.03 9.99
N ASN A 234 -26.11 -3.91 9.68
CA ASN A 234 -26.95 -3.14 10.62
C ASN A 234 -28.15 -3.98 11.11
N ASP A 235 -28.86 -4.63 10.20
CA ASP A 235 -30.06 -5.43 10.50
C ASP A 235 -29.73 -6.70 11.31
N ASN A 236 -28.44 -7.04 11.42
CA ASN A 236 -27.92 -8.12 12.22
C ASN A 236 -27.24 -7.69 13.52
N ASP A 237 -27.09 -6.39 13.79
CA ASP A 237 -26.28 -5.83 14.89
C ASP A 237 -24.83 -6.37 14.89
N VAL A 238 -24.17 -6.29 13.73
CA VAL A 238 -22.76 -6.71 13.55
C VAL A 238 -21.96 -5.66 12.76
N HIS A 239 -20.63 -5.71 12.89
CA HIS A 239 -19.72 -4.72 12.31
C HIS A 239 -18.57 -5.37 11.53
N ALA A 240 -17.96 -4.60 10.62
CA ALA A 240 -16.93 -5.04 9.69
C ALA A 240 -15.80 -4.00 9.51
N THR A 241 -14.77 -4.38 8.74
CA THR A 241 -13.66 -3.50 8.32
C THR A 241 -13.68 -3.32 6.80
N PHE A 242 -13.74 -2.09 6.31
CA PHE A 242 -13.79 -1.78 4.88
C PHE A 242 -12.42 -1.27 4.39
N PHE A 243 -11.71 -2.05 3.60
CA PHE A 243 -10.40 -1.75 3.03
C PHE A 243 -10.57 -0.96 1.73
N THR A 244 -10.53 0.37 1.85
CA THR A 244 -10.90 1.29 0.77
C THR A 244 -9.73 1.68 -0.12
N VAL A 245 -9.96 1.70 -1.44
CA VAL A 245 -8.97 2.09 -2.45
C VAL A 245 -9.05 3.60 -2.72
N GLY A 246 -7.95 4.32 -2.55
CA GLY A 246 -7.94 5.80 -2.56
C GLY A 246 -8.45 6.47 -3.85
N LYS A 247 -8.27 5.85 -5.03
CA LYS A 247 -8.81 6.34 -6.32
C LYS A 247 -10.34 6.30 -6.38
N ASN A 248 -10.96 5.40 -5.61
CA ASN A 248 -12.42 5.26 -5.53
C ASN A 248 -13.05 6.31 -4.61
N ILE A 249 -12.27 7.00 -3.76
CA ILE A 249 -12.78 8.00 -2.80
C ILE A 249 -13.03 9.35 -3.50
N THR A 250 -14.31 9.63 -3.77
CA THR A 250 -14.78 10.82 -4.52
C THR A 250 -15.92 11.51 -3.80
N GLU A 251 -16.10 12.83 -3.99
CA GLU A 251 -17.14 13.60 -3.29
C GLU A 251 -18.55 13.01 -3.45
N GLY A 252 -18.84 12.39 -4.59
CA GLY A 252 -20.10 11.70 -4.87
C GLY A 252 -20.36 10.43 -4.04
N ASN A 253 -19.36 9.88 -3.34
CA ASN A 253 -19.53 8.73 -2.44
C ASN A 253 -19.07 8.98 -0.98
N TYR A 254 -18.79 10.23 -0.60
CA TYR A 254 -18.51 10.61 0.79
C TYR A 254 -19.66 10.27 1.75
N SER A 255 -20.91 10.24 1.26
CA SER A 255 -22.09 9.78 2.00
C SER A 255 -21.99 8.30 2.41
N VAL A 256 -21.53 7.43 1.51
CA VAL A 256 -21.38 5.98 1.74
C VAL A 256 -20.31 5.74 2.80
N LEU A 257 -19.12 6.34 2.65
CA LEU A 257 -18.04 6.25 3.64
C LEU A 257 -18.48 6.72 5.03
N ARG A 258 -19.27 7.81 5.09
CA ARG A 258 -19.82 8.29 6.36
C ARG A 258 -20.89 7.37 6.93
N GLN A 259 -21.73 6.74 6.11
CA GLN A 259 -22.67 5.71 6.55
C GLN A 259 -21.93 4.49 7.12
N THR A 260 -20.84 4.03 6.48
CA THR A 260 -19.99 2.94 6.98
C THR A 260 -19.55 3.21 8.42
N LEU A 261 -18.91 4.36 8.66
CA LEU A 261 -18.41 4.74 9.99
C LEU A 261 -19.54 5.02 10.99
N MET A 262 -20.64 5.65 10.58
CA MET A 262 -21.81 5.92 11.44
C MET A 262 -22.58 4.66 11.87
N ASN A 263 -22.35 3.53 11.20
CA ASN A 263 -22.90 2.20 11.53
C ASN A 263 -21.92 1.33 12.35
N GLY A 264 -20.90 1.93 12.99
CA GLY A 264 -19.97 1.24 13.90
C GLY A 264 -18.82 0.47 13.23
N ASN A 265 -18.77 0.45 11.90
CA ASN A 265 -17.69 -0.20 11.15
C ASN A 265 -16.40 0.61 11.20
N SER A 266 -15.27 -0.05 10.92
CA SER A 266 -13.99 0.65 10.67
C SER A 266 -13.72 0.81 9.17
N ILE A 267 -12.87 1.78 8.82
CA ILE A 267 -12.41 2.02 7.46
C ILE A 267 -10.88 1.97 7.42
N ALA A 268 -10.35 1.08 6.60
CA ALA A 268 -8.93 0.80 6.40
C ALA A 268 -8.49 1.22 4.98
N MET A 269 -7.18 1.15 4.72
CA MET A 269 -6.58 1.51 3.43
C MET A 269 -6.19 0.28 2.59
N HIS A 270 -6.48 0.34 1.29
CA HIS A 270 -6.13 -0.69 0.31
C HIS A 270 -5.37 -0.09 -0.89
N SER A 271 -4.26 0.60 -0.59
CA SER A 271 -3.53 1.49 -1.51
C SER A 271 -4.36 2.66 -2.07
N PHE A 272 -3.79 3.42 -2.99
CA PHE A 272 -4.48 4.50 -3.70
C PHE A 272 -4.92 4.02 -5.08
N SER A 273 -4.01 3.40 -5.83
CA SER A 273 -4.22 3.02 -7.23
C SER A 273 -4.73 1.59 -7.38
N HIS A 274 -4.37 0.66 -6.48
CA HIS A 274 -4.59 -0.78 -6.66
C HIS A 274 -4.01 -1.31 -8.00
N GLU A 275 -2.96 -0.67 -8.53
CA GLU A 275 -2.27 -1.09 -9.74
C GLU A 275 -1.00 -1.87 -9.36
N TYR A 276 -1.03 -3.19 -9.47
CA TYR A 276 0.05 -4.08 -9.00
C TYR A 276 1.42 -3.75 -9.60
N ASP A 277 1.49 -3.36 -10.88
CA ASP A 277 2.74 -3.05 -11.57
C ASP A 277 3.42 -1.75 -11.04
N LEU A 278 2.68 -0.88 -10.34
CA LEU A 278 3.23 0.31 -9.68
C LEU A 278 3.75 0.00 -8.26
N LEU A 279 3.00 -0.83 -7.53
CA LEU A 279 3.27 -1.20 -6.13
C LEU A 279 4.34 -2.30 -6.02
N TYR A 280 4.37 -3.22 -6.97
CA TYR A 280 5.21 -4.43 -6.94
C TYR A 280 5.83 -4.74 -8.33
N PRO A 281 6.63 -3.82 -8.93
CA PRO A 281 7.35 -4.10 -10.17
C PRO A 281 8.17 -5.40 -10.07
N ASP A 282 8.05 -6.26 -11.08
CA ASP A 282 8.61 -7.62 -11.08
C ASP A 282 8.28 -8.44 -9.80
N LYS A 283 7.08 -8.21 -9.23
CA LYS A 283 6.56 -8.78 -7.97
C LYS A 283 7.33 -8.39 -6.69
N THR A 284 8.21 -7.39 -6.79
CA THR A 284 9.02 -6.91 -5.67
C THR A 284 8.57 -5.52 -5.25
N ALA A 285 8.40 -5.31 -3.96
CA ALA A 285 7.81 -4.10 -3.38
C ALA A 285 8.56 -2.82 -3.76
N ASN A 286 7.83 -1.89 -4.38
CA ASN A 286 8.24 -0.51 -4.51
C ASN A 286 7.85 0.26 -3.24
N THR A 287 8.70 0.16 -2.22
CA THR A 287 8.52 0.79 -0.91
C THR A 287 8.18 2.28 -1.00
N GLU A 288 8.80 3.03 -1.91
CA GLU A 288 8.51 4.46 -2.09
C GLU A 288 7.08 4.68 -2.59
N LYS A 289 6.64 3.87 -3.57
CA LYS A 289 5.28 3.97 -4.12
C LYS A 289 4.21 3.49 -3.14
N ILE A 290 4.47 2.45 -2.37
CA ILE A 290 3.56 1.97 -1.31
C ILE A 290 3.28 3.09 -0.29
N ILE A 291 4.33 3.79 0.16
CA ILE A 291 4.21 4.87 1.14
C ILE A 291 3.56 6.12 0.53
N GLU A 292 3.88 6.48 -0.71
CA GLU A 292 3.17 7.53 -1.46
C GLU A 292 1.65 7.25 -1.49
N GLU A 293 1.26 6.01 -1.79
CA GLU A 293 -0.15 5.63 -1.89
C GLU A 293 -0.86 5.53 -0.54
N ALA A 294 -0.18 5.11 0.53
CA ALA A 294 -0.70 5.20 1.89
C ALA A 294 -0.98 6.65 2.29
N GLN A 295 -0.06 7.58 1.97
CA GLN A 295 -0.24 9.02 2.22
C GLN A 295 -1.41 9.61 1.40
N LEU A 296 -1.52 9.25 0.11
CA LEU A 296 -2.60 9.71 -0.76
C LEU A 296 -3.98 9.20 -0.28
N THR A 297 -4.10 7.94 0.13
CA THR A 297 -5.36 7.38 0.64
C THR A 297 -5.71 7.92 2.02
N SER A 298 -4.73 8.08 2.92
CA SER A 298 -4.95 8.77 4.20
C SER A 298 -5.45 10.20 3.98
N GLY A 299 -4.83 10.97 3.08
CA GLY A 299 -5.28 12.33 2.74
C GLY A 299 -6.68 12.38 2.08
N ARG A 300 -7.07 11.32 1.36
CA ARG A 300 -8.46 11.17 0.87
C ARG A 300 -9.44 10.94 2.01
N LEU A 301 -9.11 10.08 2.98
CA LEU A 301 -9.96 9.79 4.13
C LEU A 301 -10.09 10.99 5.08
N SER A 302 -9.01 11.73 5.36
CA SER A 302 -9.07 12.96 6.17
C SER A 302 -9.99 14.03 5.53
N LYS A 303 -10.08 14.12 4.20
CA LYS A 303 -11.08 14.99 3.53
C LYS A 303 -12.53 14.55 3.73
N VAL A 304 -12.79 13.28 4.04
CA VAL A 304 -14.13 12.76 4.34
C VAL A 304 -14.50 12.99 5.80
N PHE A 305 -13.54 12.83 6.72
CA PHE A 305 -13.81 12.67 8.16
C PHE A 305 -13.24 13.77 9.07
N GLY A 306 -12.30 14.59 8.60
CA GLY A 306 -11.58 15.57 9.40
C GLY A 306 -10.39 14.99 10.18
N ASP A 307 -9.69 15.85 10.91
CA ASP A 307 -8.37 15.56 11.49
C ASP A 307 -8.40 14.56 12.68
N ASP A 308 -9.56 14.36 13.31
CA ASP A 308 -9.76 13.33 14.35
C ASP A 308 -9.64 11.89 13.76
N PHE A 309 -9.79 11.70 12.45
CA PHE A 309 -9.74 10.38 11.79
C PHE A 309 -8.34 10.05 11.25
N LYS A 310 -7.86 8.84 11.55
CA LYS A 310 -6.65 8.25 10.96
C LYS A 310 -6.85 6.77 10.69
N SER A 311 -6.65 6.33 9.45
CA SER A 311 -6.57 4.90 9.17
C SER A 311 -5.25 4.32 9.69
N THR A 312 -5.33 3.56 10.76
CA THR A 312 -4.22 2.80 11.39
C THR A 312 -4.05 1.40 10.79
N VAL A 313 -4.92 1.02 9.85
CA VAL A 313 -5.00 -0.33 9.28
C VAL A 313 -4.79 -0.28 7.76
N TRP A 314 -4.02 -1.25 7.25
CA TRP A 314 -3.69 -1.42 5.84
C TRP A 314 -3.87 -2.87 5.42
N ARG A 315 -4.25 -3.10 4.15
CA ARG A 315 -4.09 -4.39 3.48
C ARG A 315 -3.45 -4.15 2.14
N TYR A 316 -2.40 -4.91 1.84
CA TYR A 316 -1.74 -4.85 0.55
C TYR A 316 -2.70 -5.35 -0.55
N PRO A 317 -2.87 -4.62 -1.67
CA PRO A 317 -3.52 -5.16 -2.87
C PRO A 317 -2.95 -6.53 -3.22
N GLY A 318 -3.80 -7.56 -3.28
CA GLY A 318 -3.40 -8.95 -3.50
C GLY A 318 -2.84 -9.71 -2.28
N GLY A 319 -2.77 -9.10 -1.10
CA GLY A 319 -2.23 -9.67 0.14
C GLY A 319 -0.70 -9.58 0.24
N HIS A 320 -0.16 -9.44 1.47
CA HIS A 320 1.27 -9.44 1.80
C HIS A 320 1.96 -10.70 1.28
N LEU A 321 1.33 -11.86 1.50
CA LEU A 321 1.82 -13.18 1.08
C LEU A 321 2.05 -13.35 -0.43
N SER A 322 1.54 -12.43 -1.27
CA SER A 322 1.70 -12.49 -2.74
C SER A 322 3.00 -11.86 -3.27
N TRP A 323 3.72 -11.08 -2.47
CA TRP A 323 4.79 -10.18 -2.94
C TRP A 323 6.12 -10.35 -2.18
N GLN A 324 7.21 -9.86 -2.78
CA GLN A 324 8.55 -9.93 -2.19
C GLN A 324 9.05 -8.55 -1.73
N GLY A 325 9.96 -8.53 -0.75
CA GLY A 325 10.65 -7.28 -0.33
C GLY A 325 9.84 -6.32 0.55
N LEU A 326 8.68 -6.72 1.07
CA LEU A 326 7.78 -5.84 1.83
C LEU A 326 8.34 -5.30 3.15
N ASN A 327 9.39 -5.90 3.73
CA ASN A 327 9.95 -5.53 5.05
C ASN A 327 10.20 -4.02 5.25
N ASP A 328 10.74 -3.34 4.22
CA ASP A 328 11.05 -1.90 4.28
C ASP A 328 9.77 -1.05 4.22
N ALA A 329 8.73 -1.53 3.54
CA ALA A 329 7.42 -0.89 3.46
C ALA A 329 6.63 -1.12 4.75
N ASP A 330 6.65 -2.34 5.29
CA ASP A 330 6.07 -2.69 6.59
C ASP A 330 6.64 -1.82 7.72
N SER A 331 7.97 -1.63 7.72
CA SER A 331 8.66 -0.80 8.70
C SER A 331 8.21 0.66 8.62
N LYS A 332 8.14 1.24 7.40
CA LYS A 332 7.71 2.63 7.20
C LYS A 332 6.21 2.84 7.44
N LEU A 333 5.36 1.85 7.17
CA LEU A 333 3.97 1.88 7.58
C LEU A 333 3.86 1.88 9.11
N GLN A 334 4.64 1.05 9.80
CA GLN A 334 4.68 1.01 11.27
C GLN A 334 5.21 2.32 11.89
N GLU A 335 6.21 2.98 11.27
CA GLU A 335 6.66 4.34 11.64
C GLU A 335 5.53 5.38 11.48
N MET A 336 4.70 5.24 10.45
CA MET A 336 3.49 6.04 10.27
C MET A 336 2.36 5.67 11.25
N GLY A 337 2.53 4.62 12.07
CA GLY A 337 1.49 4.07 12.93
C GLY A 337 0.36 3.40 12.14
N ILE A 338 0.73 2.59 11.15
CA ILE A 338 -0.15 1.79 10.29
C ILE A 338 0.33 0.32 10.35
N GLU A 339 -0.56 -0.61 10.65
CA GLU A 339 -0.26 -2.05 10.66
C GLU A 339 -1.00 -2.76 9.50
N TRP A 340 -0.32 -3.70 8.85
CA TRP A 340 -0.88 -4.48 7.73
C TRP A 340 -1.60 -5.75 8.20
N ILE A 341 -2.58 -6.25 7.43
CA ILE A 341 -3.16 -7.58 7.67
C ILE A 341 -3.74 -8.22 6.40
N ASP A 342 -3.47 -9.52 6.23
CA ASP A 342 -4.11 -10.37 5.21
C ASP A 342 -5.41 -10.98 5.78
N TRP A 343 -5.63 -12.27 5.58
CA TRP A 343 -6.83 -13.02 5.96
C TRP A 343 -6.46 -14.49 6.21
N ASN A 344 -7.33 -15.25 6.86
CA ASN A 344 -7.22 -16.71 6.97
C ASN A 344 -8.49 -17.46 6.50
N SER A 345 -9.54 -16.72 6.11
CA SER A 345 -10.77 -17.27 5.53
C SER A 345 -11.10 -16.52 4.24
N LEU A 346 -11.35 -17.25 3.15
CA LEU A 346 -11.66 -16.72 1.83
C LEU A 346 -13.15 -16.90 1.46
N SER A 347 -13.80 -15.88 0.92
CA SER A 347 -15.06 -16.03 0.18
C SER A 347 -14.90 -16.82 -1.12
N GLY A 348 -13.72 -16.73 -1.75
CA GLY A 348 -13.53 -17.17 -3.13
C GLY A 348 -14.14 -16.22 -4.17
N ASP A 349 -14.76 -15.10 -3.80
CA ASP A 349 -15.42 -14.16 -4.74
C ASP A 349 -14.44 -13.50 -5.76
N SER A 350 -13.13 -13.55 -5.45
CA SER A 350 -12.03 -13.08 -6.28
C SER A 350 -11.31 -14.20 -7.05
N GLU A 351 -11.57 -15.47 -6.74
CA GLU A 351 -10.82 -16.62 -7.28
C GLU A 351 -10.97 -16.79 -8.81
N LYS A 352 -10.14 -17.67 -9.37
CA LYS A 352 -10.16 -18.02 -10.80
C LYS A 352 -11.54 -18.58 -11.16
N LYS A 353 -12.07 -18.22 -12.34
CA LYS A 353 -13.43 -18.60 -12.81
C LYS A 353 -13.74 -20.11 -12.76
N SER A 354 -12.72 -20.98 -12.72
CA SER A 354 -12.86 -22.44 -12.62
C SER A 354 -13.11 -22.97 -11.20
N VAL A 355 -12.93 -22.15 -10.16
CA VAL A 355 -13.10 -22.53 -8.74
C VAL A 355 -13.82 -21.45 -7.90
N ARG A 356 -14.21 -20.33 -8.53
CA ARG A 356 -15.00 -19.26 -7.90
C ARG A 356 -16.45 -19.74 -7.66
N PRO A 357 -17.02 -19.52 -6.46
CA PRO A 357 -18.45 -19.76 -6.19
C PRO A 357 -19.40 -19.10 -7.18
N THR A 358 -20.54 -19.74 -7.40
CA THR A 358 -21.63 -19.29 -8.28
C THR A 358 -23.00 -19.27 -7.60
N THR A 359 -23.18 -20.01 -6.50
CA THR A 359 -24.34 -19.90 -5.59
C THR A 359 -23.94 -19.39 -4.21
N THR A 360 -24.93 -18.97 -3.43
CA THR A 360 -24.74 -18.46 -2.06
C THR A 360 -24.20 -19.53 -1.12
N GLU A 361 -24.58 -20.78 -1.34
CA GLU A 361 -24.14 -21.95 -0.57
C GLU A 361 -22.68 -22.27 -0.88
N GLU A 362 -22.28 -22.18 -2.16
CA GLU A 362 -20.89 -22.39 -2.57
C GLU A 362 -19.92 -21.34 -1.97
N GLU A 363 -20.36 -20.09 -1.78
CA GLU A 363 -19.54 -19.03 -1.17
C GLU A 363 -19.40 -19.22 0.35
N VAL A 364 -20.50 -19.59 1.02
CA VAL A 364 -20.51 -19.94 2.45
C VAL A 364 -19.64 -21.17 2.72
N ASP A 365 -19.78 -22.23 1.92
CA ASP A 365 -18.93 -23.43 2.01
C ASP A 365 -17.44 -23.10 1.76
N TYR A 366 -17.13 -22.15 0.86
CA TYR A 366 -15.75 -21.71 0.64
C TYR A 366 -15.16 -21.05 1.89
N ILE A 367 -15.91 -20.16 2.55
CA ILE A 367 -15.53 -19.49 3.80
C ILE A 367 -15.27 -20.53 4.89
N ILE A 368 -16.23 -21.42 5.14
CA ILE A 368 -16.14 -22.46 6.16
C ILE A 368 -14.96 -23.41 5.90
N LYS A 369 -14.77 -23.83 4.64
CA LYS A 369 -13.68 -24.71 4.24
C LYS A 369 -12.31 -24.04 4.34
N SER A 370 -12.20 -22.77 3.93
CA SER A 370 -10.96 -21.99 4.04
C SER A 370 -10.59 -21.75 5.50
N LEU A 371 -11.56 -21.43 6.36
CA LEU A 371 -11.32 -21.24 7.79
C LEU A 371 -10.84 -22.53 8.47
N ASN A 372 -11.47 -23.66 8.16
CA ASN A 372 -11.14 -24.97 8.73
C ASN A 372 -9.89 -25.64 8.11
N GLN A 373 -9.17 -24.97 7.20
CA GLN A 373 -7.84 -25.37 6.75
C GLN A 373 -6.70 -24.82 7.63
N ASN A 374 -6.99 -23.87 8.53
CA ASN A 374 -6.03 -23.34 9.48
C ASN A 374 -5.85 -24.27 10.68
N LEU A 375 -4.69 -24.19 11.34
CA LEU A 375 -4.42 -24.95 12.57
C LEU A 375 -5.34 -24.55 13.74
N HIS A 376 -5.76 -23.29 13.76
CA HIS A 376 -6.73 -22.73 14.71
C HIS A 376 -7.75 -21.88 13.94
N SER A 377 -9.03 -21.99 14.29
CA SER A 377 -10.12 -21.20 13.68
C SER A 377 -10.75 -20.16 14.62
N ASP A 378 -10.36 -20.13 15.90
CA ASP A 378 -10.94 -19.25 16.94
C ASP A 378 -10.74 -17.75 16.68
N VAL A 379 -9.84 -17.38 15.76
CA VAL A 379 -9.72 -16.03 15.20
C VAL A 379 -9.85 -16.13 13.68
N ALA A 380 -10.97 -15.64 13.15
CA ALA A 380 -11.28 -15.64 11.72
C ALA A 380 -11.19 -14.21 11.15
N VAL A 381 -10.35 -14.00 10.14
CA VAL A 381 -10.33 -12.79 9.30
C VAL A 381 -10.79 -13.20 7.92
N VAL A 382 -12.00 -12.75 7.54
CA VAL A 382 -12.71 -13.18 6.34
C VAL A 382 -12.54 -12.16 5.23
N LEU A 383 -11.85 -12.53 4.15
CA LEU A 383 -11.79 -11.71 2.93
C LEU A 383 -13.07 -11.86 2.12
N MET A 384 -13.72 -10.72 1.89
CA MET A 384 -14.77 -10.47 0.92
C MET A 384 -14.45 -9.16 0.17
N HIS A 385 -15.22 -8.79 -0.86
CA HIS A 385 -15.05 -7.52 -1.56
C HIS A 385 -16.38 -6.79 -1.77
N ASP A 386 -16.39 -5.46 -1.71
CA ASP A 386 -17.60 -4.64 -1.98
C ASP A 386 -17.58 -3.96 -3.37
N ALA A 387 -16.79 -4.49 -4.31
CA ALA A 387 -16.71 -4.03 -5.70
C ALA A 387 -18.01 -4.22 -6.51
N SER A 388 -18.09 -3.53 -7.66
CA SER A 388 -19.29 -3.44 -8.52
C SER A 388 -19.83 -4.74 -9.13
N ASN A 389 -19.13 -5.86 -8.99
CA ASN A 389 -19.52 -7.19 -9.48
C ASN A 389 -19.74 -8.23 -8.37
N LYS A 390 -19.76 -7.81 -7.10
CA LYS A 390 -19.80 -8.68 -5.90
C LYS A 390 -21.22 -8.87 -5.35
N GLN A 391 -22.22 -9.03 -6.25
CA GLN A 391 -23.60 -9.19 -5.82
C GLN A 391 -23.82 -10.52 -5.06
N LEU A 392 -23.16 -11.61 -5.48
CA LEU A 392 -23.23 -12.90 -4.79
C LEU A 392 -22.82 -12.76 -3.31
N THR A 393 -21.71 -12.05 -3.05
CA THR A 393 -21.21 -11.75 -1.71
C THR A 393 -22.21 -10.96 -0.84
N VAL A 394 -23.07 -10.13 -1.44
CA VAL A 394 -24.20 -9.49 -0.74
C VAL A 394 -25.28 -10.51 -0.40
N ASP A 395 -25.63 -11.37 -1.36
CA ASP A 395 -26.70 -12.36 -1.24
C ASP A 395 -26.31 -13.47 -0.22
N SER A 396 -25.02 -13.82 -0.15
CA SER A 396 -24.43 -14.78 0.79
C SER A 396 -24.30 -14.24 2.21
N LEU A 397 -24.13 -12.92 2.39
CA LEU A 397 -23.69 -12.31 3.65
C LEU A 397 -24.57 -12.68 4.86
N GLN A 398 -25.89 -12.81 4.68
CA GLN A 398 -26.77 -13.23 5.77
C GLN A 398 -26.47 -14.67 6.24
N GLN A 399 -26.19 -15.60 5.31
CA GLN A 399 -25.82 -16.98 5.65
C GLN A 399 -24.44 -17.04 6.32
N VAL A 400 -23.49 -16.20 5.87
CA VAL A 400 -22.16 -16.05 6.51
C VAL A 400 -22.30 -15.54 7.95
N ILE A 401 -23.12 -14.51 8.18
CA ILE A 401 -23.39 -13.98 9.53
C ILE A 401 -24.06 -15.04 10.42
N ASN A 402 -25.03 -15.79 9.89
CA ASN A 402 -25.69 -16.88 10.63
C ASN A 402 -24.67 -17.93 11.08
N TYR A 403 -23.83 -18.45 10.17
CA TYR A 403 -22.79 -19.43 10.49
C TYR A 403 -21.90 -18.98 11.65
N PHE A 404 -21.39 -17.74 11.59
CA PHE A 404 -20.52 -17.21 12.64
C PHE A 404 -21.25 -17.00 13.97
N LYS A 405 -22.51 -16.53 13.96
CA LYS A 405 -23.36 -16.44 15.17
C LYS A 405 -23.62 -17.80 15.80
N GLU A 406 -24.03 -18.79 15.00
CA GLU A 406 -24.33 -20.17 15.43
C GLU A 406 -23.10 -20.88 16.02
N ASN A 407 -21.90 -20.56 15.52
CA ASN A 407 -20.64 -21.07 16.03
C ASN A 407 -20.02 -20.21 17.15
N ASN A 408 -20.78 -19.27 17.73
CA ASN A 408 -20.40 -18.41 18.86
C ASN A 408 -19.19 -17.49 18.60
N TYR A 409 -19.06 -16.96 17.38
CA TYR A 409 -18.09 -15.93 17.05
C TYR A 409 -18.63 -14.53 17.35
N LYS A 410 -17.78 -13.70 17.95
CA LYS A 410 -17.98 -12.29 18.24
C LYS A 410 -17.51 -11.44 17.07
N PHE A 411 -18.40 -10.61 16.52
CA PHE A 411 -18.09 -9.74 15.38
C PHE A 411 -17.27 -8.54 15.84
N CYS A 412 -16.13 -8.32 15.18
CA CYS A 412 -15.09 -7.39 15.61
C CYS A 412 -14.55 -6.58 14.42
N ILE A 413 -13.94 -5.43 14.72
CA ILE A 413 -13.31 -4.54 13.73
C ILE A 413 -11.82 -4.37 14.01
N LEU A 414 -11.04 -4.06 12.97
CA LEU A 414 -9.59 -3.87 13.07
C LEU A 414 -9.25 -2.39 13.35
N LYS A 415 -8.25 -2.14 14.19
CA LYS A 415 -7.65 -0.82 14.45
C LYS A 415 -6.12 -0.88 14.58
#